data_AF-A7THP1-F1
#
_entry.id   AF-A7THP1-F1
#
_cell.length_a   1.000
_cell.length_b   1.000
_cell.length_c   1.000
_cell.angle_alpha   90.00
_cell.angle_beta   90.00
_cell.angle_gamma   90.00
#
_symmetry.space_group_name_H-M   'P 1'
#
loop_
_entity.id
_entity.type
_entity.pdbx_description
1 polymer ?
#
loop_
_entity_poly.entity_id
_entity_poly.type
_entity_poly.pdbx_seq_one_letter_code
_entity_poly.pdbx_strand_id
1 'polypeptide(L)'
;MSILENLQRRLIDAGLLPKFLAALPKLSMLLVSVSVMLMLYLPMDGQFRRTYISENALMPSQAYSYFRETEWNILRGYRKEIEVLSSHSSIERNAIMSSWLEEFGLKTSVYKNQEYGDSLYGVFNAPRGDGTESMVLAVPWYNAEDEFNVSGAALGVSLARFLSRWPVWSKNIIVVFSENPREALRSWVEAYHTSLDLTGGSIEAAVVLDYPGVSDYFEYIEVHYNGYNGVLPNLDLVNIAISIAEHEGLKVSLHGLTPDEMGNGDYWSRLKMISLGTKNLALTGVREVYGNEAFSGWRIQALTLKARGDTNHDVTTFGRVAEAMFRSINNLLEKFHQSFFFYFLLAPRYFVSIGSYLPAAVVLSISFAVASIDSFVNNQYVSMVDSSYYNLLSFIFWAVSVIVCFFLGNSFTYYPQPLLLLLGNVVISTIPLAAPKNLSISEPLAYRLKTISFMYLSLVMTSLLVVNFPLAFGMGLFAYPMTLVMLNNTDNLRLKTRNSILLAISNPFIAFWLFITIVESKLDGIEAIYGLVDAWNKLGSWTWFIFCIGWFPSWILVAISALKVEQVQTEPNSKKHL
;
A
#
# COMPACT_ATOMS: atom_id res chain seq x y z
N MET A 1 -14.67 29.32 31.44
CA MET A 1 -13.27 29.74 31.27
C MET A 1 -12.46 29.85 32.59
N SER A 2 -13.06 29.80 33.80
CA SER A 2 -12.30 29.96 35.07
C SER A 2 -11.53 28.72 35.57
N ILE A 3 -11.92 27.51 35.17
CA ILE A 3 -11.28 26.26 35.65
C ILE A 3 -9.90 26.07 34.98
N LEU A 4 -9.81 26.33 33.68
CA LEU A 4 -8.55 26.23 32.91
C LEU A 4 -7.52 27.26 33.37
N GLU A 5 -7.93 28.50 33.61
CA GLU A 5 -7.03 29.53 34.16
C GLU A 5 -6.57 29.22 35.59
N ASN A 6 -7.47 28.72 36.45
CA ASN A 6 -7.10 28.32 37.82
C ASN A 6 -6.18 27.09 37.82
N LEU A 7 -6.40 26.13 36.91
CA LEU A 7 -5.52 24.98 36.73
C LEU A 7 -4.14 25.42 36.21
N GLN A 8 -4.11 26.32 35.21
CA GLN A 8 -2.88 26.90 34.67
C GLN A 8 -2.07 27.61 35.76
N ARG A 9 -2.70 28.50 36.54
CA ARG A 9 -2.04 29.20 37.65
C ARG A 9 -1.48 28.23 38.68
N ARG A 10 -2.25 27.22 39.12
CA ARG A 10 -1.78 26.19 40.05
C ARG A 10 -0.62 25.35 39.48
N LEU A 11 -0.61 25.06 38.18
CA LEU A 11 0.47 24.32 37.52
C LEU A 11 1.75 25.17 37.37
N ILE A 12 1.61 26.48 37.19
CA ILE A 12 2.70 27.45 37.18
C ILE A 12 3.27 27.61 38.60
N ASP A 13 2.41 27.80 39.60
CA ASP A 13 2.78 27.94 41.01
C ASP A 13 3.49 26.69 41.55
N ALA A 14 3.10 25.49 41.07
CA ALA A 14 3.77 24.23 41.39
C ALA A 14 5.08 24.00 40.62
N GLY A 15 5.47 24.91 39.71
CA GLY A 15 6.66 24.77 38.85
C GLY A 15 6.61 23.58 37.89
N LEU A 16 5.42 23.02 37.66
CA LEU A 16 5.20 21.85 36.82
C LEU A 16 5.21 22.20 35.34
N LEU A 17 4.68 23.37 34.97
CA LEU A 17 4.64 23.85 33.58
C LEU A 17 6.04 23.96 32.93
N PRO A 18 7.04 24.67 33.51
CA PRO A 18 8.38 24.75 32.91
C PRO A 18 9.11 23.41 32.86
N LYS A 19 8.89 22.52 33.85
CA LYS A 19 9.44 21.15 33.84
C LYS A 19 8.82 20.30 32.74
N PHE A 20 7.51 20.43 32.51
CA PHE A 20 6.81 19.74 31.43
C PHE A 20 7.29 20.23 30.06
N LEU A 21 7.40 21.55 29.86
CA LEU A 21 7.93 22.12 28.63
C LEU A 21 9.35 21.61 28.35
N ALA A 22 10.26 21.65 29.33
CA ALA A 22 11.61 21.11 29.17
C ALA A 22 11.67 19.59 28.88
N ALA A 23 10.60 18.85 29.17
CA ALA A 23 10.51 17.41 28.92
C ALA A 23 9.93 17.04 27.54
N LEU A 24 9.47 18.02 26.73
CA LEU A 24 8.85 17.76 25.42
C LEU A 24 9.70 16.91 24.45
N PRO A 25 11.04 17.08 24.34
CA PRO A 25 11.86 16.22 23.48
C PRO A 25 11.83 14.75 23.94
N LYS A 26 11.90 14.53 25.26
CA LYS A 26 11.83 13.19 25.86
C LYS A 26 10.44 12.59 25.69
N LEU A 27 9.39 13.42 25.78
CA LEU A 27 8.02 13.00 25.53
C LEU A 27 7.84 12.56 24.07
N SER A 28 8.35 13.32 23.09
CA SER A 28 8.32 12.93 21.68
C SER A 28 9.00 11.56 21.47
N MET A 29 10.20 11.36 22.03
CA MET A 29 10.90 10.06 21.98
C MET A 29 10.13 8.93 22.65
N LEU A 30 9.50 9.20 23.80
CA LEU A 30 8.66 8.24 24.50
C LEU A 30 7.47 7.84 23.64
N LEU A 31 6.80 8.79 22.98
CA LEU A 31 5.65 8.53 22.11
C LEU A 31 6.04 7.65 20.92
N VAL A 32 7.18 7.90 20.26
CA VAL A 32 7.68 7.01 19.20
C VAL A 32 7.94 5.60 19.73
N SER A 33 8.55 5.50 20.92
CA SER A 33 8.81 4.20 21.55
C SER A 33 7.51 3.47 21.85
N VAL A 34 6.50 4.16 22.41
CA VAL A 34 5.16 3.62 22.67
C VAL A 34 4.48 3.18 21.37
N SER A 35 4.59 3.97 20.30
CA SER A 35 4.06 3.62 18.98
C SER A 35 4.63 2.31 18.44
N VAL A 36 5.95 2.13 18.50
CA VAL A 36 6.61 0.88 18.11
C VAL A 36 6.19 -0.29 19.01
N MET A 37 6.11 -0.06 20.33
CA MET A 37 5.65 -1.08 21.27
C MET A 37 4.21 -1.51 21.03
N LEU A 38 3.32 -0.59 20.64
CA LEU A 38 1.94 -0.92 20.26
C LEU A 38 1.90 -1.85 19.04
N MET A 39 2.78 -1.65 18.05
CA MET A 39 2.88 -2.58 16.91
C MET A 39 3.42 -3.95 17.32
N LEU A 40 4.41 -3.99 18.20
CA LEU A 40 4.95 -5.24 18.76
C LEU A 40 3.97 -5.95 19.69
N TYR A 41 2.96 -5.25 20.20
CA TYR A 41 1.93 -5.82 21.05
C TYR A 41 0.85 -6.57 20.26
N LEU A 42 0.57 -6.19 19.01
CA LEU A 42 -0.48 -6.79 18.16
C LEU A 42 -0.38 -8.32 17.96
N PRO A 43 0.81 -8.93 17.79
CA PRO A 43 0.93 -10.37 17.59
C PRO A 43 0.72 -11.21 18.86
N MET A 44 0.63 -10.56 20.04
CA MET A 44 0.42 -11.26 21.32
C MET A 44 -0.95 -11.92 21.40
N ASP A 45 -1.02 -13.06 22.10
CA ASP A 45 -2.27 -13.77 22.34
C ASP A 45 -3.31 -12.86 23.02
N GLY A 46 -4.53 -12.90 22.50
CA GLY A 46 -5.64 -12.05 22.96
C GLY A 46 -5.78 -10.70 22.24
N GLN A 47 -4.82 -10.29 21.41
CA GLN A 47 -4.90 -9.03 20.65
C GLN A 47 -5.48 -9.16 19.23
N PHE A 48 -5.47 -10.38 18.69
CA PHE A 48 -6.05 -10.70 17.39
C PHE A 48 -7.33 -11.53 17.54
N ARG A 49 -8.13 -11.58 16.47
CA ARG A 49 -9.40 -12.30 16.42
C ARG A 49 -9.33 -13.39 15.36
N ARG A 50 -10.11 -14.45 15.57
CA ARG A 50 -10.33 -15.45 14.51
C ARG A 50 -11.16 -14.82 13.40
N THR A 51 -10.81 -15.09 12.14
CA THR A 51 -11.62 -14.66 11.00
C THR A 51 -12.96 -15.38 11.01
N TYR A 52 -13.98 -14.66 10.56
CA TYR A 52 -15.35 -15.14 10.41
C TYR A 52 -15.95 -14.45 9.18
N ILE A 53 -17.08 -14.97 8.73
CA ILE A 53 -17.82 -14.40 7.59
C ILE A 53 -18.95 -13.58 8.18
N SER A 54 -18.94 -12.28 7.89
CA SER A 54 -19.91 -11.34 8.46
C SER A 54 -21.23 -11.42 7.69
N GLU A 55 -21.15 -11.50 6.37
CA GLU A 55 -22.30 -11.62 5.48
C GLU A 55 -22.77 -13.07 5.34
N ASN A 56 -23.95 -13.35 5.91
CA ASN A 56 -24.52 -14.69 5.92
C ASN A 56 -24.88 -15.19 4.51
N ALA A 57 -25.18 -14.30 3.56
CA ALA A 57 -25.54 -14.67 2.19
C ALA A 57 -24.40 -15.37 1.44
N LEU A 58 -23.15 -15.15 1.83
CA LEU A 58 -21.97 -15.69 1.14
C LEU A 58 -21.88 -17.22 1.19
N MET A 59 -22.36 -17.85 2.26
CA MET A 59 -22.55 -19.31 2.39
C MET A 59 -21.44 -20.17 1.72
N PRO A 60 -20.13 -19.96 2.01
CA PRO A 60 -19.09 -20.69 1.29
C PRO A 60 -19.15 -22.19 1.57
N SER A 61 -18.86 -22.97 0.54
CA SER A 61 -18.84 -24.44 0.59
C SER A 61 -20.14 -25.11 1.07
N GLN A 62 -21.28 -24.41 1.11
CA GLN A 62 -22.56 -25.04 1.44
C GLN A 62 -23.13 -25.88 0.30
N ALA A 63 -22.86 -25.48 -0.94
CA ALA A 63 -23.25 -26.22 -2.13
C ALA A 63 -22.08 -27.06 -2.65
N TYR A 64 -22.36 -28.31 -3.02
CA TYR A 64 -21.36 -29.18 -3.66
C TYR A 64 -20.78 -28.52 -4.91
N SER A 65 -19.45 -28.44 -5.02
CA SER A 65 -18.75 -28.04 -6.24
C SER A 65 -18.74 -29.20 -7.23
N TYR A 66 -19.10 -28.92 -8.48
CA TYR A 66 -19.24 -29.93 -9.54
C TYR A 66 -18.18 -29.79 -10.63
N PHE A 67 -17.22 -28.86 -10.50
CA PHE A 67 -16.05 -28.80 -11.36
C PHE A 67 -15.09 -29.97 -11.03
N ARG A 68 -15.49 -31.19 -11.43
CA ARG A 68 -14.85 -32.48 -11.08
C ARG A 68 -14.77 -33.38 -12.31
N GLU A 69 -13.98 -34.46 -12.20
CA GLU A 69 -13.94 -35.63 -13.10
C GLU A 69 -13.82 -35.28 -14.60
N THR A 70 -14.95 -35.08 -15.29
CA THR A 70 -14.99 -34.80 -16.73
C THR A 70 -14.29 -33.48 -17.07
N GLU A 71 -14.39 -32.49 -16.19
CA GLU A 71 -13.75 -31.18 -16.39
C GLU A 71 -12.22 -31.28 -16.35
N TRP A 72 -11.66 -32.31 -15.69
CA TRP A 72 -10.23 -32.58 -15.72
C TRP A 72 -9.72 -32.90 -17.12
N ASN A 73 -10.46 -33.70 -17.89
CA ASN A 73 -10.08 -34.04 -19.27
C ASN A 73 -10.20 -32.84 -20.21
N ILE A 74 -11.24 -32.04 -20.02
CA ILE A 74 -11.51 -30.85 -20.84
C ILE A 74 -10.42 -29.80 -20.62
N LEU A 75 -10.06 -29.56 -19.35
CA LEU A 75 -8.99 -28.64 -18.99
C LEU A 75 -7.66 -29.03 -19.62
N ARG A 76 -7.28 -30.32 -19.58
CA ARG A 76 -6.05 -30.80 -20.21
C ARG A 76 -6.08 -30.67 -21.74
N GLY A 77 -7.25 -30.85 -22.35
CA GLY A 77 -7.47 -30.55 -23.76
C GLY A 77 -7.15 -29.09 -24.09
N TYR A 78 -7.77 -28.14 -23.38
CA TYR A 78 -7.49 -26.71 -23.58
C TYR A 78 -6.06 -26.33 -23.24
N ARG A 79 -5.45 -26.95 -22.22
CA ARG A 79 -4.04 -26.71 -21.88
C ARG A 79 -3.13 -27.00 -23.06
N LYS A 80 -3.31 -28.15 -23.71
CA LYS A 80 -2.52 -28.55 -24.88
C LYS A 80 -2.67 -27.56 -26.04
N GLU A 81 -3.88 -27.06 -26.29
CA GLU A 81 -4.10 -26.04 -27.31
C GLU A 81 -3.47 -24.69 -26.90
N ILE A 82 -3.58 -24.30 -25.63
CA ILE A 82 -3.02 -23.04 -25.13
C ILE A 82 -1.48 -23.06 -25.13
N GLU A 83 -0.84 -24.19 -24.89
CA GLU A 83 0.59 -24.35 -25.08
C GLU A 83 1.01 -24.02 -26.51
N VAL A 84 0.22 -24.45 -27.51
CA VAL A 84 0.45 -24.07 -28.91
C VAL A 84 0.19 -22.57 -29.14
N LEU A 85 -0.83 -22.00 -28.49
CA LEU A 85 -1.12 -20.56 -28.56
C LEU A 85 -0.05 -19.66 -27.94
N SER A 86 0.85 -20.20 -27.10
CA SER A 86 1.95 -19.44 -26.51
C SER A 86 2.90 -18.88 -27.58
N SER A 87 3.08 -19.59 -28.70
CA SER A 87 3.93 -19.14 -29.82
C SER A 87 3.20 -18.25 -30.83
N HIS A 88 1.88 -18.08 -30.70
CA HIS A 88 1.07 -17.28 -31.61
C HIS A 88 1.08 -15.81 -31.22
N SER A 89 0.80 -14.94 -32.20
CA SER A 89 0.62 -13.52 -31.95
C SER A 89 -0.60 -13.26 -31.05
N SER A 90 -0.62 -12.14 -30.32
CA SER A 90 -1.75 -11.74 -29.48
C SER A 90 -3.06 -11.66 -30.26
N ILE A 91 -3.01 -11.20 -31.51
CA ILE A 91 -4.17 -11.08 -32.41
C ILE A 91 -4.75 -12.46 -32.74
N GLU A 92 -3.90 -13.42 -33.16
CA GLU A 92 -4.34 -14.77 -33.49
C GLU A 92 -4.87 -15.51 -32.26
N ARG A 93 -4.16 -15.37 -31.13
CA ARG A 93 -4.56 -15.93 -29.84
C ARG A 93 -5.94 -15.40 -29.43
N ASN A 94 -6.15 -14.09 -29.51
CA ASN A 94 -7.43 -13.47 -29.17
C ASN A 94 -8.55 -13.90 -30.13
N ALA A 95 -8.26 -14.09 -31.42
CA ALA A 95 -9.26 -14.57 -32.39
C ALA A 95 -9.71 -16.00 -32.09
N ILE A 96 -8.76 -16.91 -31.81
CA ILE A 96 -9.06 -18.31 -31.46
C ILE A 96 -9.84 -18.37 -30.15
N MET A 97 -9.37 -17.67 -29.12
CA MET A 97 -10.05 -17.63 -27.82
C MET A 97 -11.44 -17.01 -27.90
N SER A 98 -11.63 -15.96 -28.73
CA SER A 98 -12.94 -15.38 -28.98
C SER A 98 -13.91 -16.40 -29.56
N SER A 99 -13.45 -17.20 -30.54
CA SER A 99 -14.28 -18.24 -31.15
C SER A 99 -14.76 -19.30 -30.15
N TRP A 100 -13.91 -19.70 -29.21
CA TRP A 100 -14.28 -20.64 -28.14
C TRP A 100 -15.31 -20.03 -27.18
N LEU A 101 -15.10 -18.78 -26.74
CA LEU A 101 -16.03 -18.10 -25.84
C LEU A 101 -17.40 -17.86 -26.49
N GLU A 102 -17.44 -17.51 -27.78
CA GLU A 102 -18.67 -17.36 -28.56
C GLU A 102 -19.42 -18.69 -28.69
N GLU A 103 -18.71 -19.81 -28.92
CA GLU A 103 -19.31 -21.16 -28.92
C GLU A 103 -19.96 -21.51 -27.57
N PHE A 104 -19.40 -21.03 -26.46
CA PHE A 104 -19.98 -21.22 -25.13
C PHE A 104 -21.18 -20.29 -24.85
N GLY A 105 -21.47 -19.34 -25.74
CA GLY A 105 -22.56 -18.38 -25.64
C GLY A 105 -22.20 -17.03 -25.01
N LEU A 106 -20.91 -16.69 -24.89
CA LEU A 106 -20.48 -15.38 -24.41
C LEU A 106 -20.45 -14.37 -25.55
N LYS A 107 -20.80 -13.12 -25.24
CA LYS A 107 -20.55 -11.99 -26.14
C LYS A 107 -19.11 -11.53 -25.94
N THR A 108 -18.31 -11.53 -26.99
CA THR A 108 -16.87 -11.24 -26.93
C THR A 108 -16.55 -9.86 -27.50
N SER A 109 -15.48 -9.26 -27.00
CA SER A 109 -14.88 -8.05 -27.56
C SER A 109 -13.39 -8.01 -27.21
N VAL A 110 -12.60 -7.35 -28.05
CA VAL A 110 -11.16 -7.13 -27.81
C VAL A 110 -10.94 -5.64 -27.57
N TYR A 111 -10.52 -5.30 -26.36
CA TYR A 111 -10.04 -3.96 -26.06
C TYR A 111 -8.59 -3.84 -26.54
N LYS A 112 -8.36 -2.93 -27.49
CA LYS A 112 -7.03 -2.70 -28.07
C LYS A 112 -6.38 -1.49 -27.45
N ASN A 113 -5.20 -1.68 -26.87
CA ASN A 113 -4.39 -0.60 -26.34
C ASN A 113 -2.98 -0.68 -26.96
N GLN A 114 -2.58 0.38 -27.67
CA GLN A 114 -1.29 0.43 -28.37
C GLN A 114 -0.09 0.43 -27.41
N GLU A 115 -0.29 0.91 -26.19
CA GLU A 115 0.78 1.06 -25.19
C GLU A 115 0.91 -0.18 -24.30
N TYR A 116 -0.22 -0.74 -23.85
CA TYR A 116 -0.25 -1.79 -22.83
C TYR A 116 -0.64 -3.19 -23.33
N GLY A 117 -1.01 -3.31 -24.61
CA GLY A 117 -1.42 -4.57 -25.22
C GLY A 117 -2.93 -4.78 -25.23
N ASP A 118 -3.34 -5.81 -25.97
CA ASP A 118 -4.75 -6.14 -26.17
C ASP A 118 -5.31 -6.95 -24.99
N SER A 119 -6.58 -6.74 -24.66
CA SER A 119 -7.31 -7.54 -23.67
C SER A 119 -8.60 -8.09 -24.29
N LEU A 120 -8.66 -9.42 -24.46
CA LEU A 120 -9.87 -10.11 -24.86
C LEU A 120 -10.78 -10.25 -23.65
N TYR A 121 -12.07 -9.97 -23.80
CA TYR A 121 -13.03 -10.28 -22.76
C TYR A 121 -14.35 -10.79 -23.33
N GLY A 122 -15.04 -11.62 -22.55
CA GLY A 122 -16.35 -12.17 -22.86
C GLY A 122 -17.34 -11.91 -21.73
N VAL A 123 -18.58 -11.57 -22.07
CA VAL A 123 -19.67 -11.35 -21.13
C VAL A 123 -20.72 -12.45 -21.29
N PHE A 124 -20.93 -13.21 -20.22
CA PHE A 124 -22.04 -14.15 -20.05
C PHE A 124 -23.15 -13.49 -19.25
N ASN A 125 -24.33 -13.37 -19.85
CA ASN A 125 -25.49 -12.81 -19.17
C ASN A 125 -26.13 -13.85 -18.24
N ALA A 126 -26.31 -13.50 -16.97
CA ALA A 126 -26.93 -14.37 -15.99
C ALA A 126 -28.40 -14.67 -16.33
N PRO A 127 -28.84 -15.94 -16.29
CA PRO A 127 -30.22 -16.30 -16.61
C PRO A 127 -31.23 -15.90 -15.53
N ARG A 128 -30.79 -15.65 -14.29
CA ARG A 128 -31.65 -15.23 -13.16
C ARG A 128 -31.45 -13.78 -12.74
N GLY A 129 -30.58 -13.05 -13.43
CA GLY A 129 -30.25 -11.66 -13.15
C GLY A 129 -30.99 -10.69 -14.07
N ASP A 130 -31.08 -9.43 -13.65
CA ASP A 130 -31.55 -8.31 -14.47
C ASP A 130 -30.46 -7.71 -15.37
N GLY A 131 -29.23 -8.24 -15.25
CA GLY A 131 -28.07 -7.81 -16.02
C GLY A 131 -27.39 -6.54 -15.51
N THR A 132 -27.70 -6.10 -14.28
CA THR A 132 -27.15 -4.86 -13.70
C THR A 132 -25.88 -5.05 -12.89
N GLU A 133 -25.57 -6.29 -12.50
CA GLU A 133 -24.43 -6.66 -11.67
C GLU A 133 -23.58 -7.75 -12.34
N SER A 134 -22.27 -7.71 -12.10
CA SER A 134 -21.32 -8.68 -12.64
C SER A 134 -20.22 -9.09 -11.68
N MET A 135 -19.63 -10.24 -11.96
CA MET A 135 -18.41 -10.76 -11.35
C MET A 135 -17.39 -11.11 -12.44
N VAL A 136 -16.10 -10.88 -12.15
CA VAL A 136 -15.01 -11.00 -13.13
C VAL A 136 -14.11 -12.19 -12.82
N LEU A 137 -13.85 -13.01 -13.83
CA LEU A 137 -12.77 -13.99 -13.86
C LEU A 137 -11.64 -13.42 -14.72
N ALA A 138 -10.56 -12.98 -14.09
CA ALA A 138 -9.42 -12.41 -14.79
C ALA A 138 -8.29 -13.42 -14.91
N VAL A 139 -7.74 -13.54 -16.12
CA VAL A 139 -6.71 -14.52 -16.44
C VAL A 139 -5.66 -13.87 -17.34
N PRO A 140 -4.67 -13.18 -16.76
CA PRO A 140 -3.55 -12.62 -17.51
C PRO A 140 -2.76 -13.71 -18.23
N TRP A 141 -2.30 -13.45 -19.45
CA TRP A 141 -1.48 -14.37 -20.25
C TRP A 141 -0.08 -14.56 -19.66
N TYR A 142 0.52 -13.50 -19.14
CA TYR A 142 1.75 -13.55 -18.37
C TYR A 142 1.46 -13.26 -16.91
N ASN A 143 2.12 -13.95 -15.98
CA ASN A 143 1.95 -13.71 -14.55
C ASN A 143 2.90 -12.58 -14.06
N ALA A 144 2.96 -12.40 -12.73
CA ALA A 144 3.78 -11.35 -12.12
C ALA A 144 5.29 -11.58 -12.27
N GLU A 145 5.72 -12.80 -12.59
CA GLU A 145 7.09 -13.22 -12.82
C GLU A 145 7.43 -13.38 -14.32
N ASP A 146 6.59 -12.80 -15.20
CA ASP A 146 6.71 -12.87 -16.67
C ASP A 146 6.66 -14.29 -17.25
N GLU A 147 6.11 -15.26 -16.51
CA GLU A 147 5.88 -16.62 -16.98
C GLU A 147 4.53 -16.70 -17.70
N PHE A 148 4.47 -17.47 -18.80
CA PHE A 148 3.23 -17.69 -19.53
C PHE A 148 2.26 -18.56 -18.69
N ASN A 149 1.08 -18.02 -18.40
CA ASN A 149 0.07 -18.58 -17.51
C ASN A 149 -0.75 -19.69 -18.19
N VAL A 150 -0.08 -20.75 -18.66
CA VAL A 150 -0.70 -21.83 -19.47
C VAL A 150 -1.90 -22.45 -18.76
N SER A 151 -1.71 -22.95 -17.54
CA SER A 151 -2.78 -23.65 -16.81
C SER A 151 -3.83 -22.70 -16.26
N GLY A 152 -3.47 -21.46 -15.90
CA GLY A 152 -4.44 -20.43 -15.54
C GLY A 152 -5.37 -20.11 -16.71
N ALA A 153 -4.82 -19.90 -17.92
CA ALA A 153 -5.59 -19.70 -19.13
C ALA A 153 -6.49 -20.91 -19.48
N ALA A 154 -5.95 -22.12 -19.38
CA ALA A 154 -6.71 -23.35 -19.62
C ALA A 154 -7.86 -23.52 -18.64
N LEU A 155 -7.61 -23.22 -17.36
CA LEU A 155 -8.63 -23.23 -16.33
C LEU A 155 -9.67 -22.13 -16.58
N GLY A 156 -9.25 -20.92 -16.98
CA GLY A 156 -10.12 -19.80 -17.32
C GLY A 156 -11.13 -20.15 -18.40
N VAL A 157 -10.68 -20.73 -19.52
CA VAL A 157 -11.56 -21.18 -20.62
C VAL A 157 -12.47 -22.32 -20.18
N SER A 158 -11.93 -23.29 -19.43
CA SER A 158 -12.71 -24.42 -18.92
C SER A 158 -13.81 -23.97 -17.96
N LEU A 159 -13.50 -23.04 -17.06
CA LEU A 159 -14.47 -22.41 -16.17
C LEU A 159 -15.48 -21.61 -16.96
N ALA A 160 -15.08 -20.80 -17.95
CA ALA A 160 -16.03 -20.06 -18.78
C ALA A 160 -17.09 -20.97 -19.41
N ARG A 161 -16.66 -22.10 -19.98
CA ARG A 161 -17.54 -23.13 -20.53
C ARG A 161 -18.42 -23.79 -19.45
N PHE A 162 -17.86 -24.10 -18.30
CA PHE A 162 -18.59 -24.74 -17.21
C PHE A 162 -19.67 -23.82 -16.64
N LEU A 163 -19.30 -22.57 -16.35
CA LEU A 163 -20.18 -21.54 -15.79
C LEU A 163 -21.32 -21.22 -16.77
N SER A 164 -21.06 -21.14 -18.08
CA SER A 164 -22.10 -20.81 -19.07
C SER A 164 -23.19 -21.88 -19.20
N ARG A 165 -22.88 -23.15 -18.87
CA ARG A 165 -23.83 -24.27 -18.89
C ARG A 165 -24.75 -24.32 -17.69
N TRP A 166 -24.48 -23.53 -16.66
CA TRP A 166 -25.16 -23.61 -15.38
C TRP A 166 -26.18 -22.50 -15.18
N PRO A 167 -27.46 -22.84 -14.92
CA PRO A 167 -28.53 -21.83 -14.91
C PRO A 167 -28.74 -21.16 -13.54
N VAL A 168 -27.73 -21.16 -12.66
CA VAL A 168 -27.86 -20.72 -11.26
C VAL A 168 -27.46 -19.26 -11.03
N TRP A 169 -26.86 -18.62 -12.03
CA TRP A 169 -26.28 -17.29 -11.89
C TRP A 169 -27.34 -16.20 -11.92
N SER A 170 -27.22 -15.27 -10.96
CA SER A 170 -28.00 -14.04 -10.81
C SER A 170 -27.16 -12.80 -11.15
N LYS A 171 -25.84 -12.93 -11.26
CA LYS A 171 -24.91 -11.87 -11.70
C LYS A 171 -24.22 -12.27 -12.99
N ASN A 172 -24.05 -11.33 -13.90
CA ASN A 172 -23.34 -11.56 -15.15
C ASN A 172 -21.89 -11.98 -14.86
N ILE A 173 -21.32 -12.80 -15.73
CA ILE A 173 -19.95 -13.30 -15.59
C ILE A 173 -19.12 -12.72 -16.71
N ILE A 174 -18.07 -12.00 -16.35
CA ILE A 174 -17.11 -11.45 -17.30
C ILE A 174 -15.84 -12.28 -17.20
N VAL A 175 -15.36 -12.80 -18.32
CA VAL A 175 -14.05 -13.48 -18.38
C VAL A 175 -13.11 -12.59 -19.17
N VAL A 176 -11.96 -12.22 -18.60
CA VAL A 176 -10.98 -11.33 -19.24
C VAL A 176 -9.61 -12.00 -19.33
N PHE A 177 -9.07 -12.05 -20.54
CA PHE A 177 -7.72 -12.47 -20.87
C PHE A 177 -6.93 -11.23 -21.27
N SER A 178 -6.14 -10.71 -20.33
CA SER A 178 -5.28 -9.54 -20.53
C SER A 178 -3.85 -9.97 -20.82
N GLU A 179 -3.07 -9.13 -21.50
CA GLU A 179 -1.67 -9.47 -21.78
C GLU A 179 -0.86 -9.67 -20.48
N ASN A 180 -1.02 -8.76 -19.51
CA ASN A 180 -0.35 -8.83 -18.21
C ASN A 180 -1.27 -8.40 -17.05
N PRO A 181 -0.99 -8.81 -15.80
CA PRO A 181 -1.76 -8.42 -14.61
C PRO A 181 -1.63 -6.95 -14.24
N ARG A 182 -0.65 -6.24 -14.82
CA ARG A 182 -0.23 -4.90 -14.45
C ARG A 182 -1.00 -3.85 -15.25
N GLU A 183 -0.43 -3.33 -16.32
CA GLU A 183 -1.01 -2.22 -17.08
C GLU A 183 -2.15 -2.66 -17.99
N ALA A 184 -2.05 -3.83 -18.62
CA ALA A 184 -3.05 -4.30 -19.57
C ALA A 184 -4.40 -4.49 -18.86
N LEU A 185 -4.41 -5.27 -17.77
CA LEU A 185 -5.61 -5.47 -16.96
C LEU A 185 -6.14 -4.16 -16.38
N ARG A 186 -5.26 -3.28 -15.87
CA ARG A 186 -5.68 -1.97 -15.32
C ARG A 186 -6.36 -1.10 -16.37
N SER A 187 -5.79 -1.01 -17.55
CA SER A 187 -6.34 -0.21 -18.66
C SER A 187 -7.70 -0.76 -19.13
N TRP A 188 -7.89 -2.08 -19.13
CA TRP A 188 -9.19 -2.68 -19.39
C TRP A 188 -10.23 -2.33 -18.32
N VAL A 189 -9.86 -2.40 -17.03
CA VAL A 189 -10.78 -2.02 -15.94
C VAL A 189 -11.19 -0.54 -16.05
N GLU A 190 -10.26 0.35 -16.41
CA GLU A 190 -10.57 1.76 -16.63
C GLU A 190 -11.48 1.97 -17.86
N ALA A 191 -11.16 1.31 -18.98
CA ALA A 191 -11.97 1.36 -20.19
C ALA A 191 -13.40 0.82 -19.95
N TYR A 192 -13.55 -0.22 -19.13
CA TYR A 192 -14.85 -0.78 -18.77
C TYR A 192 -15.80 0.24 -18.14
N HIS A 193 -15.26 1.19 -17.37
CA HIS A 193 -16.07 2.20 -16.68
C HIS A 193 -16.20 3.51 -17.46
N THR A 194 -15.52 3.66 -18.60
CA THR A 194 -15.41 4.95 -19.30
C THR A 194 -15.80 4.89 -20.77
N SER A 195 -15.41 3.84 -21.51
CA SER A 195 -15.45 3.84 -22.97
C SER A 195 -15.92 2.54 -23.63
N LEU A 196 -15.98 1.41 -22.91
CA LEU A 196 -16.39 0.13 -23.51
C LEU A 196 -17.91 0.06 -23.68
N ASP A 197 -18.37 -0.33 -24.87
CA ASP A 197 -19.78 -0.52 -25.18
C ASP A 197 -20.33 -1.83 -24.59
N LEU A 198 -19.56 -2.92 -24.75
CA LEU A 198 -19.93 -4.23 -24.20
C LEU A 198 -19.58 -4.25 -22.71
N THR A 199 -20.61 -4.09 -21.88
CA THR A 199 -20.53 -4.18 -20.42
C THR A 199 -21.52 -5.20 -19.87
N GLY A 200 -21.22 -5.76 -18.69
CA GLY A 200 -22.07 -6.71 -17.96
C GLY A 200 -22.74 -6.11 -16.73
N GLY A 201 -22.80 -4.77 -16.59
CA GLY A 201 -23.28 -4.10 -15.38
C GLY A 201 -22.17 -3.74 -14.40
N SER A 202 -22.52 -3.35 -13.17
CA SER A 202 -21.54 -2.97 -12.14
C SER A 202 -20.77 -4.19 -11.65
N ILE A 203 -19.44 -4.15 -11.72
CA ILE A 203 -18.59 -5.23 -11.22
C ILE A 203 -18.57 -5.17 -9.69
N GLU A 204 -18.90 -6.28 -9.03
CA GLU A 204 -18.84 -6.39 -7.57
C GLU A 204 -17.52 -6.95 -7.07
N ALA A 205 -17.07 -8.03 -7.70
CA ALA A 205 -15.85 -8.71 -7.34
C ALA A 205 -15.12 -9.29 -8.54
N ALA A 206 -13.81 -9.45 -8.38
CA ALA A 206 -12.92 -10.05 -9.36
C ALA A 206 -12.06 -11.13 -8.71
N VAL A 207 -11.93 -12.27 -9.38
CA VAL A 207 -10.99 -13.33 -9.01
C VAL A 207 -9.99 -13.48 -10.14
N VAL A 208 -8.72 -13.29 -9.83
CA VAL A 208 -7.61 -13.44 -10.77
C VAL A 208 -7.03 -14.85 -10.61
N LEU A 209 -6.78 -15.56 -11.72
CA LEU A 209 -6.15 -16.88 -11.71
C LEU A 209 -4.71 -16.82 -12.20
N ASP A 210 -3.79 -17.32 -11.39
CA ASP A 210 -2.37 -17.45 -11.71
C ASP A 210 -1.94 -18.91 -11.50
N TYR A 211 -1.69 -19.63 -12.59
CA TYR A 211 -1.11 -20.96 -12.55
C TYR A 211 -0.24 -21.20 -13.80
N PRO A 212 1.06 -20.85 -13.75
CA PRO A 212 1.96 -21.00 -14.89
C PRO A 212 2.36 -22.46 -15.12
N GLY A 213 2.32 -23.30 -14.08
CA GLY A 213 2.75 -24.70 -14.13
C GLY A 213 1.98 -25.52 -15.15
N VAL A 214 2.66 -26.38 -15.89
CA VAL A 214 2.07 -27.29 -16.89
C VAL A 214 1.57 -28.60 -16.23
N SER A 215 1.92 -28.80 -14.96
CA SER A 215 1.55 -29.99 -14.19
C SER A 215 0.04 -30.13 -14.00
N ASP A 216 -0.42 -31.39 -13.92
CA ASP A 216 -1.77 -31.73 -13.48
C ASP A 216 -1.97 -31.54 -11.97
N TYR A 217 -0.88 -31.37 -11.23
CA TYR A 217 -0.87 -31.31 -9.77
C TYR A 217 -0.22 -30.04 -9.25
N PHE A 218 -0.70 -29.57 -8.10
CA PHE A 218 -0.14 -28.45 -7.34
C PHE A 218 -0.28 -28.72 -5.83
N GLU A 219 0.54 -28.05 -5.02
CA GLU A 219 0.67 -28.34 -3.58
C GLU A 219 -0.17 -27.39 -2.70
N TYR A 220 -0.18 -26.10 -2.99
CA TYR A 220 -0.87 -25.10 -2.17
C TYR A 220 -1.30 -23.88 -2.99
N ILE A 221 -2.18 -23.05 -2.41
CA ILE A 221 -2.62 -21.78 -3.02
C ILE A 221 -2.02 -20.60 -2.26
N GLU A 222 -1.45 -19.65 -2.98
CA GLU A 222 -1.12 -18.30 -2.51
C GLU A 222 -2.29 -17.36 -2.79
N VAL A 223 -2.74 -16.62 -1.77
CA VAL A 223 -3.80 -15.61 -1.90
C VAL A 223 -3.19 -14.21 -1.83
N HIS A 224 -3.32 -13.45 -2.91
CA HIS A 224 -2.88 -12.05 -2.99
C HIS A 224 -4.10 -11.13 -3.03
N TYR A 225 -4.08 -10.09 -2.20
CA TYR A 225 -5.25 -9.23 -1.99
C TYR A 225 -4.90 -7.76 -1.78
N ASN A 226 -3.61 -7.39 -1.79
CA ASN A 226 -3.24 -5.99 -1.57
C ASN A 226 -3.66 -5.13 -2.77
N GLY A 227 -4.31 -4.00 -2.54
CA GLY A 227 -4.64 -3.02 -3.58
C GLY A 227 -3.73 -1.80 -3.54
N TYR A 228 -3.78 -0.98 -4.59
CA TYR A 228 -3.02 0.27 -4.63
C TYR A 228 -3.49 1.26 -3.56
N ASN A 229 -2.57 2.15 -3.15
CA ASN A 229 -2.86 3.28 -2.25
C ASN A 229 -3.45 2.88 -0.89
N GLY A 230 -3.10 1.70 -0.38
CA GLY A 230 -3.57 1.22 0.93
C GLY A 230 -4.97 0.60 0.91
N VAL A 231 -5.57 0.43 -0.27
CA VAL A 231 -6.88 -0.23 -0.43
C VAL A 231 -6.75 -1.73 -0.22
N LEU A 232 -7.65 -2.30 0.58
CA LEU A 232 -7.79 -3.74 0.74
C LEU A 232 -9.22 -4.15 0.35
N PRO A 233 -9.42 -5.37 -0.18
CA PRO A 233 -10.74 -5.89 -0.41
C PRO A 233 -11.42 -6.18 0.91
N ASN A 234 -12.74 -6.20 0.87
CA ASN A 234 -13.55 -6.64 2.00
C ASN A 234 -13.05 -7.98 2.55
N LEU A 235 -12.83 -8.04 3.87
CA LEU A 235 -12.24 -9.20 4.54
C LEU A 235 -13.04 -10.49 4.30
N ASP A 236 -14.36 -10.41 4.10
CA ASP A 236 -15.17 -11.59 3.82
C ASP A 236 -14.78 -12.25 2.49
N LEU A 237 -14.42 -11.49 1.44
CA LEU A 237 -13.96 -12.07 0.17
C LEU A 237 -12.72 -12.94 0.36
N VAL A 238 -11.75 -12.44 1.15
CA VAL A 238 -10.53 -13.17 1.48
C VAL A 238 -10.84 -14.38 2.37
N ASN A 239 -11.71 -14.21 3.37
CA ASN A 239 -12.11 -15.30 4.26
C ASN A 239 -12.85 -16.42 3.52
N ILE A 240 -13.67 -16.09 2.51
CA ILE A 240 -14.31 -17.07 1.65
C ILE A 240 -13.26 -17.87 0.90
N ALA A 241 -12.32 -17.21 0.22
CA ALA A 241 -11.27 -17.88 -0.54
C ALA A 241 -10.48 -18.86 0.35
N ILE A 242 -10.07 -18.40 1.54
CA ILE A 242 -9.37 -19.23 2.53
C ILE A 242 -10.25 -20.39 3.00
N SER A 243 -11.51 -20.13 3.34
CA SER A 243 -12.39 -21.16 3.88
C SER A 243 -12.77 -22.21 2.86
N ILE A 244 -12.93 -21.83 1.59
CA ILE A 244 -13.18 -22.75 0.47
C ILE A 244 -11.94 -23.58 0.19
N ALA A 245 -10.77 -22.97 0.10
CA ALA A 245 -9.51 -23.68 -0.14
C ALA A 245 -9.23 -24.72 0.94
N GLU A 246 -9.36 -24.35 2.22
CA GLU A 246 -9.19 -25.29 3.34
C GLU A 246 -10.26 -26.40 3.34
N HIS A 247 -11.50 -26.09 2.94
CA HIS A 247 -12.56 -27.10 2.81
C HIS A 247 -12.26 -28.12 1.70
N GLU A 248 -11.63 -27.69 0.61
CA GLU A 248 -11.14 -28.57 -0.46
C GLU A 248 -9.83 -29.30 -0.09
N GLY A 249 -9.32 -29.10 1.13
CA GLY A 249 -8.13 -29.76 1.67
C GLY A 249 -6.81 -29.08 1.30
N LEU A 250 -6.84 -27.86 0.77
CA LEU A 250 -5.66 -27.11 0.36
C LEU A 250 -5.06 -26.32 1.52
N LYS A 251 -3.73 -26.22 1.54
CA LYS A 251 -3.04 -25.23 2.36
C LYS A 251 -3.09 -23.86 1.68
N VAL A 252 -3.22 -22.80 2.49
CA VAL A 252 -3.25 -21.41 2.01
C VAL A 252 -2.06 -20.65 2.53
N SER A 253 -1.26 -20.11 1.61
CA SER A 253 -0.17 -19.19 1.88
C SER A 253 -0.63 -17.75 1.69
N LEU A 254 -0.15 -16.88 2.57
CA LEU A 254 -0.35 -15.44 2.50
C LEU A 254 1.02 -14.77 2.44
N HIS A 255 1.13 -13.69 1.65
CA HIS A 255 2.36 -12.90 1.53
C HIS A 255 3.61 -13.68 1.09
N GLY A 256 3.45 -14.83 0.44
CA GLY A 256 4.56 -15.65 -0.07
C GLY A 256 5.29 -16.45 1.01
N LEU A 257 4.61 -16.84 2.10
CA LEU A 257 5.17 -17.77 3.07
C LEU A 257 5.43 -19.14 2.43
N THR A 258 6.54 -19.75 2.81
CA THR A 258 6.91 -21.10 2.35
C THR A 258 6.10 -22.19 3.07
N PRO A 259 5.99 -23.40 2.50
CA PRO A 259 5.23 -24.49 3.13
C PRO A 259 5.65 -24.88 4.54
N ASP A 260 6.93 -24.75 4.88
CA ASP A 260 7.44 -25.04 6.23
C ASP A 260 7.01 -23.99 7.25
N GLU A 261 6.79 -22.76 6.80
CA GLU A 261 6.32 -21.64 7.63
C GLU A 261 4.79 -21.62 7.76
N MET A 262 4.10 -22.23 6.80
CA MET A 262 2.65 -22.39 6.82
C MET A 262 2.22 -23.27 8.00
N GLY A 263 1.59 -22.66 9.01
CA GLY A 263 1.04 -23.35 10.17
C GLY A 263 1.79 -23.09 11.47
N ASN A 264 2.94 -22.39 11.43
CA ASN A 264 3.56 -21.93 12.67
C ASN A 264 2.75 -20.76 13.27
N GLY A 265 2.18 -21.00 14.45
CA GLY A 265 1.34 -20.06 15.18
C GLY A 265 2.08 -19.19 16.20
N ASP A 266 3.40 -19.19 16.23
CA ASP A 266 4.21 -18.45 17.21
C ASP A 266 4.13 -16.93 17.04
N TYR A 267 4.44 -16.19 18.11
CA TYR A 267 4.51 -14.72 18.11
C TYR A 267 5.37 -14.17 16.96
N TRP A 268 6.54 -14.78 16.73
CA TRP A 268 7.47 -14.34 15.69
C TRP A 268 6.93 -14.53 14.27
N SER A 269 6.20 -15.63 14.03
CA SER A 269 5.54 -15.89 12.74
C SER A 269 4.44 -14.86 12.47
N ARG A 270 3.64 -14.53 13.49
CA ARG A 270 2.60 -13.50 13.40
C ARG A 270 3.18 -12.09 13.21
N LEU A 271 4.28 -11.78 13.90
CA LEU A 271 5.00 -10.53 13.72
C LEU A 271 5.55 -10.43 12.30
N LYS A 272 6.18 -11.50 11.80
CA LYS A 272 6.64 -11.60 10.41
C LYS A 272 5.49 -11.38 9.43
N MET A 273 4.32 -11.97 9.67
CA MET A 273 3.13 -11.77 8.85
C MET A 273 2.67 -10.31 8.79
N ILE A 274 2.56 -9.64 9.94
CA ILE A 274 2.24 -8.20 9.98
C ILE A 274 3.31 -7.37 9.25
N SER A 275 4.59 -7.68 9.45
CA SER A 275 5.69 -6.98 8.77
C SER A 275 5.65 -7.19 7.25
N LEU A 276 5.39 -8.42 6.79
CA LEU A 276 5.26 -8.74 5.36
C LEU A 276 4.01 -8.07 4.75
N GLY A 277 2.88 -8.08 5.44
CA GLY A 277 1.68 -7.36 5.01
C GLY A 277 1.90 -5.86 4.93
N THR A 278 2.55 -5.27 5.94
CA THR A 278 2.92 -3.85 5.96
C THR A 278 3.87 -3.53 4.81
N LYS A 279 4.90 -4.35 4.59
CA LYS A 279 5.83 -4.21 3.45
C LYS A 279 5.09 -4.26 2.12
N ASN A 280 4.31 -5.31 1.89
CA ASN A 280 3.65 -5.54 0.61
C ASN A 280 2.64 -4.42 0.29
N LEU A 281 1.93 -3.90 1.30
CA LEU A 281 0.98 -2.81 1.14
C LEU A 281 1.68 -1.43 0.96
N ALA A 282 2.85 -1.23 1.56
CA ALA A 282 3.66 -0.02 1.35
C ALA A 282 4.32 0.03 -0.05
N LEU A 283 4.64 -1.14 -0.62
CA LEU A 283 5.36 -1.31 -1.89
C LEU A 283 4.45 -1.65 -3.09
N THR A 284 3.14 -1.49 -2.96
CA THR A 284 2.18 -1.78 -4.05
C THR A 284 2.48 -0.95 -5.29
N GLY A 285 2.58 -1.62 -6.45
CA GLY A 285 2.89 -1.02 -7.75
C GLY A 285 4.38 -0.90 -8.06
N VAL A 286 5.24 -0.96 -7.05
CA VAL A 286 6.71 -0.98 -7.25
C VAL A 286 7.21 -2.42 -7.41
N ARG A 287 6.65 -3.34 -6.62
CA ARG A 287 6.92 -4.79 -6.70
C ARG A 287 6.08 -5.46 -7.81
N GLU A 288 6.39 -6.72 -8.11
CA GLU A 288 5.51 -7.73 -8.74
C GLU A 288 4.02 -7.47 -8.42
N VAL A 289 3.20 -7.31 -9.47
CA VAL A 289 1.76 -7.03 -9.41
C VAL A 289 1.01 -8.29 -9.83
N TYR A 290 0.09 -8.78 -9.00
CA TYR A 290 -0.57 -10.07 -9.20
C TYR A 290 -1.90 -9.97 -9.95
N GLY A 291 -2.46 -8.76 -10.07
CA GLY A 291 -3.61 -8.43 -10.92
C GLY A 291 -4.82 -7.97 -10.12
N ASN A 292 -4.97 -8.41 -8.87
CA ASN A 292 -6.01 -7.90 -7.97
C ASN A 292 -5.87 -6.39 -7.72
N GLU A 293 -4.66 -5.85 -7.77
CA GLU A 293 -4.37 -4.43 -7.63
C GLU A 293 -5.07 -3.59 -8.70
N ALA A 294 -5.23 -4.13 -9.92
CA ALA A 294 -5.80 -3.44 -11.08
C ALA A 294 -7.24 -2.95 -10.85
N PHE A 295 -7.96 -3.56 -9.91
CA PHE A 295 -9.34 -3.24 -9.58
C PHE A 295 -9.48 -2.12 -8.51
N SER A 296 -8.36 -1.69 -7.92
CA SER A 296 -8.35 -0.67 -6.87
C SER A 296 -8.91 0.67 -7.36
N GLY A 297 -9.75 1.33 -6.55
CA GLY A 297 -10.35 2.63 -6.90
C GLY A 297 -11.70 2.55 -7.60
N TRP A 298 -12.11 1.38 -8.11
CA TRP A 298 -13.42 1.18 -8.77
C TRP A 298 -14.49 0.57 -7.85
N ARG A 299 -14.21 0.48 -6.54
CA ARG A 299 -15.05 -0.20 -5.53
C ARG A 299 -15.31 -1.69 -5.82
N ILE A 300 -14.43 -2.31 -6.63
CA ILE A 300 -14.45 -3.73 -6.94
C ILE A 300 -13.60 -4.47 -5.92
N GLN A 301 -14.14 -5.55 -5.34
CA GLN A 301 -13.41 -6.38 -4.40
C GLN A 301 -12.63 -7.45 -5.15
N ALA A 302 -11.30 -7.43 -5.09
CA ALA A 302 -10.48 -8.33 -5.90
C ALA A 302 -9.45 -9.10 -5.09
N LEU A 303 -9.20 -10.35 -5.50
CA LEU A 303 -8.06 -11.14 -5.04
C LEU A 303 -7.53 -12.01 -6.18
N THR A 304 -6.27 -12.43 -6.04
CA THR A 304 -5.60 -13.38 -6.94
C THR A 304 -5.42 -14.69 -6.21
N LEU A 305 -5.82 -15.77 -6.87
CA LEU A 305 -5.52 -17.14 -6.48
C LEU A 305 -4.33 -17.60 -7.32
N LYS A 306 -3.23 -17.95 -6.66
CA LYS A 306 -2.03 -18.46 -7.31
C LYS A 306 -1.74 -19.89 -6.88
N ALA A 307 -1.62 -20.83 -7.82
CA ALA A 307 -1.26 -22.21 -7.51
C ALA A 307 0.27 -22.40 -7.53
N ARG A 308 0.81 -23.11 -6.54
CA ARG A 308 2.26 -23.39 -6.41
C ARG A 308 2.53 -24.85 -6.07
N GLY A 309 3.73 -25.30 -6.45
CA GLY A 309 4.19 -26.69 -6.31
C GLY A 309 3.62 -27.61 -7.38
N ASP A 310 4.06 -28.88 -7.37
CA ASP A 310 3.71 -29.87 -8.39
C ASP A 310 3.16 -31.18 -7.79
N THR A 311 2.77 -31.20 -6.51
CA THR A 311 2.45 -32.43 -5.77
C THR A 311 1.12 -32.35 -5.03
N ASN A 312 0.44 -33.49 -4.84
CA ASN A 312 -0.75 -33.70 -3.99
C ASN A 312 -2.14 -33.36 -4.57
N HIS A 313 -2.38 -32.17 -5.08
CA HIS A 313 -3.76 -31.76 -5.45
C HIS A 313 -3.90 -31.60 -6.95
N ASP A 314 -4.99 -32.12 -7.52
CA ASP A 314 -5.24 -32.04 -8.95
C ASP A 314 -5.76 -30.65 -9.36
N VAL A 315 -5.46 -30.22 -10.59
CA VAL A 315 -5.86 -28.91 -11.12
C VAL A 315 -7.37 -28.63 -11.05
N THR A 316 -8.25 -29.65 -11.03
CA THR A 316 -9.68 -29.36 -10.84
C THR A 316 -9.97 -28.85 -9.44
N THR A 317 -9.23 -29.29 -8.42
CA THR A 317 -9.34 -28.76 -7.06
C THR A 317 -9.09 -27.25 -7.03
N PHE A 318 -8.14 -26.74 -7.82
CA PHE A 318 -7.94 -25.29 -7.98
C PHE A 318 -9.16 -24.61 -8.64
N GLY A 319 -9.71 -25.22 -9.70
CA GLY A 319 -10.94 -24.76 -10.35
C GLY A 319 -12.17 -24.76 -9.44
N ARG A 320 -12.29 -25.72 -8.53
CA ARG A 320 -13.37 -25.79 -7.53
C ARG A 320 -13.33 -24.62 -6.57
N VAL A 321 -12.14 -24.14 -6.20
CA VAL A 321 -12.01 -22.94 -5.35
C VAL A 321 -12.58 -21.72 -6.07
N ALA A 322 -12.18 -21.50 -7.33
CA ALA A 322 -12.69 -20.40 -8.14
C ALA A 322 -14.22 -20.51 -8.36
N GLU A 323 -14.73 -21.69 -8.74
CA GLU A 323 -16.17 -21.92 -8.93
C GLU A 323 -16.98 -21.63 -7.67
N ALA A 324 -16.54 -22.15 -6.52
CA ALA A 324 -17.22 -21.96 -5.25
C ALA A 324 -17.17 -20.49 -4.79
N MET A 325 -16.09 -19.76 -5.08
CA MET A 325 -16.05 -18.31 -4.87
C MET A 325 -17.09 -17.57 -5.70
N PHE A 326 -17.24 -17.91 -6.99
CA PHE A 326 -18.26 -17.30 -7.85
C PHE A 326 -19.67 -17.58 -7.33
N ARG A 327 -19.93 -18.79 -6.80
CA ARG A 327 -21.21 -19.10 -6.15
C ARG A 327 -21.46 -18.25 -4.90
N SER A 328 -20.44 -18.08 -4.05
CA SER A 328 -20.55 -17.22 -2.86
C SER A 328 -20.82 -15.76 -3.22
N ILE A 329 -20.10 -15.21 -4.21
CA ILE A 329 -20.30 -13.84 -4.69
C ILE A 329 -21.68 -13.68 -5.33
N ASN A 330 -22.12 -14.68 -6.11
CA ASN A 330 -23.43 -14.67 -6.78
C ASN A 330 -24.61 -14.55 -5.81
N ASN A 331 -24.46 -15.07 -4.58
CA ASN A 331 -25.51 -15.02 -3.56
C ASN A 331 -25.65 -13.65 -2.88
N LEU A 332 -24.69 -12.73 -3.07
CA LEU A 332 -24.81 -11.39 -2.53
C LEU A 332 -26.02 -10.68 -3.13
N LEU A 333 -26.81 -10.04 -2.28
CA LEU A 333 -27.93 -9.19 -2.72
C LEU A 333 -27.52 -7.72 -2.81
N GLU A 334 -26.45 -7.36 -2.11
CA GLU A 334 -25.90 -6.02 -2.04
C GLU A 334 -24.37 -6.11 -2.14
N LYS A 335 -23.75 -5.01 -2.59
CA LYS A 335 -22.29 -4.90 -2.60
C LYS A 335 -21.70 -5.15 -1.21
N PHE A 336 -20.49 -5.71 -1.18
CA PHE A 336 -19.74 -5.94 0.06
C PHE A 336 -19.73 -4.70 0.97
N HIS A 337 -20.26 -4.82 2.19
CA HIS A 337 -20.32 -3.72 3.15
C HIS A 337 -20.24 -4.15 4.62
N GLN A 338 -20.59 -5.39 4.97
CA GLN A 338 -20.70 -5.82 6.37
C GLN A 338 -19.35 -6.03 7.08
N SER A 339 -18.33 -6.53 6.36
CA SER A 339 -17.01 -6.83 6.94
C SER A 339 -16.00 -5.69 6.81
N PHE A 340 -14.79 -5.91 7.33
CA PHE A 340 -13.73 -4.91 7.40
C PHE A 340 -13.05 -4.66 6.05
N PHE A 341 -12.71 -3.38 5.79
CA PHE A 341 -11.85 -2.94 4.68
C PHE A 341 -10.43 -2.54 5.11
N PHE A 342 -10.17 -2.56 6.43
CA PHE A 342 -8.91 -2.15 7.03
C PHE A 342 -8.51 -3.17 8.10
N TYR A 343 -7.57 -4.05 7.75
CA TYR A 343 -7.15 -5.17 8.59
C TYR A 343 -5.72 -5.64 8.23
N PHE A 344 -5.10 -6.37 9.14
CA PHE A 344 -3.93 -7.21 8.85
C PHE A 344 -4.24 -8.67 9.18
N LEU A 345 -3.81 -9.58 8.32
CA LEU A 345 -3.85 -11.01 8.59
C LEU A 345 -2.55 -11.43 9.29
N LEU A 346 -2.70 -12.09 10.44
CA LEU A 346 -1.59 -12.68 11.19
C LEU A 346 -1.40 -14.16 10.79
N ALA A 347 -2.45 -14.77 10.25
CA ALA A 347 -2.51 -16.10 9.67
C ALA A 347 -3.80 -16.21 8.85
N PRO A 348 -4.01 -17.27 8.04
CA PRO A 348 -5.22 -17.43 7.24
C PRO A 348 -6.54 -17.32 8.04
N ARG A 349 -6.51 -17.73 9.32
CA ARG A 349 -7.68 -17.66 10.21
C ARG A 349 -7.58 -16.61 11.32
N TYR A 350 -6.60 -15.71 11.29
CA TYR A 350 -6.40 -14.70 12.34
C TYR A 350 -6.14 -13.31 11.78
N PHE A 351 -6.85 -12.31 12.30
CA PHE A 351 -6.74 -10.93 11.86
C PHE A 351 -6.75 -9.92 13.02
N VAL A 352 -6.21 -8.73 12.77
CA VAL A 352 -6.40 -7.53 13.59
C VAL A 352 -7.15 -6.48 12.79
N SER A 353 -8.13 -5.82 13.41
CA SER A 353 -8.89 -4.75 12.78
C SER A 353 -8.21 -3.39 12.93
N ILE A 354 -8.66 -2.42 12.15
CA ILE A 354 -8.20 -1.02 12.21
C ILE A 354 -8.12 -0.44 13.62
N GLY A 355 -9.09 -0.74 14.48
CA GLY A 355 -9.12 -0.21 15.85
C GLY A 355 -7.93 -0.65 16.72
N SER A 356 -7.30 -1.80 16.40
CA SER A 356 -6.16 -2.32 17.16
C SER A 356 -4.85 -1.65 16.77
N TYR A 357 -4.60 -1.43 15.47
CA TYR A 357 -3.29 -0.94 14.99
C TYR A 357 -3.25 0.57 14.75
N LEU A 358 -4.39 1.22 14.48
CA LEU A 358 -4.46 2.66 14.23
C LEU A 358 -3.87 3.52 15.37
N PRO A 359 -4.07 3.19 16.68
CA PRO A 359 -3.47 3.94 17.77
C PRO A 359 -1.94 4.09 17.66
N ALA A 360 -1.23 3.08 17.13
CA ALA A 360 0.22 3.14 16.98
C ALA A 360 0.62 4.32 16.08
N ALA A 361 -0.02 4.45 14.91
CA ALA A 361 0.34 5.52 13.97
C ALA A 361 -0.23 6.89 14.38
N VAL A 362 -1.36 6.95 15.11
CA VAL A 362 -1.83 8.19 15.75
C VAL A 362 -0.81 8.71 16.76
N VAL A 363 -0.31 7.84 17.65
CA VAL A 363 0.72 8.21 18.65
C VAL A 363 2.00 8.70 17.97
N LEU A 364 2.39 8.08 16.84
CA LEU A 364 3.53 8.52 16.04
C LEU A 364 3.30 9.90 15.40
N SER A 365 2.10 10.18 14.90
CA SER A 365 1.79 11.53 14.41
C SER A 365 1.86 12.58 15.53
N ILE A 366 1.34 12.24 16.71
CA ILE A 366 1.39 13.13 17.89
C ILE A 366 2.84 13.40 18.31
N SER A 367 3.77 12.47 18.15
CA SER A 367 5.18 12.73 18.49
C SER A 367 5.79 13.86 17.66
N PHE A 368 5.38 14.00 16.38
CA PHE A 368 5.78 15.13 15.54
C PHE A 368 5.09 16.44 15.94
N ALA A 369 3.80 16.40 16.31
CA ALA A 369 3.13 17.58 16.87
C ALA A 369 3.82 18.07 18.15
N VAL A 370 4.22 17.14 19.04
CA VAL A 370 5.00 17.46 20.25
C VAL A 370 6.37 18.05 19.89
N ALA A 371 7.07 17.49 18.89
CA ALA A 371 8.34 18.04 18.41
C ALA A 371 8.20 19.45 17.80
N SER A 372 7.07 19.72 17.15
CA SER A 372 6.71 21.06 16.67
C SER A 372 6.56 22.04 17.85
N ILE A 373 5.80 21.65 18.87
CA ILE A 373 5.58 22.48 20.06
C ILE A 373 6.90 22.73 20.80
N ASP A 374 7.74 21.70 20.94
CA ASP A 374 9.09 21.82 21.50
C ASP A 374 9.91 22.89 20.77
N SER A 375 9.97 22.79 19.43
CA SER A 375 10.71 23.75 18.60
C SER A 375 10.17 25.19 18.74
N PHE A 376 8.87 25.33 19.00
CA PHE A 376 8.22 26.63 19.19
C PHE A 376 8.46 27.23 20.58
N VAL A 377 8.40 26.41 21.64
CA VAL A 377 8.36 26.87 23.04
C VAL A 377 9.71 26.78 23.77
N ASN A 378 10.57 25.80 23.46
CA ASN A 378 11.84 25.64 24.17
C ASN A 378 12.98 26.42 23.51
N ASN A 379 12.79 27.73 23.36
CA ASN A 379 13.81 28.63 22.83
C ASN A 379 13.74 30.02 23.52
N GLN A 380 14.76 30.85 23.31
CA GLN A 380 14.84 32.19 23.92
C GLN A 380 13.94 33.22 23.22
N TYR A 381 13.30 32.85 22.10
CA TYR A 381 12.57 33.74 21.20
C TYR A 381 11.04 33.55 21.27
N VAL A 382 10.55 32.83 22.29
CA VAL A 382 9.11 32.60 22.53
C VAL A 382 8.36 33.90 22.74
N SER A 383 8.98 34.92 23.33
CA SER A 383 8.33 36.21 23.59
C SER A 383 8.14 37.06 22.32
N MET A 384 8.68 36.66 21.17
CA MET A 384 8.48 37.35 19.88
C MET A 384 7.12 37.05 19.23
N VAL A 385 6.10 36.74 20.02
CA VAL A 385 4.77 36.25 19.62
C VAL A 385 3.81 37.45 19.69
N ASP A 386 3.41 38.06 18.57
CA ASP A 386 2.15 37.70 17.91
C ASP A 386 2.09 38.03 16.38
N SER A 387 3.18 38.53 15.78
CA SER A 387 3.22 38.86 14.34
C SER A 387 4.65 38.90 13.77
N SER A 388 5.51 37.97 14.19
CA SER A 388 6.92 38.02 13.80
C SER A 388 7.11 37.84 12.28
N TYR A 389 7.96 38.71 11.70
CA TYR A 389 8.53 38.57 10.36
C TYR A 389 9.03 37.14 10.08
N TYR A 390 9.57 36.46 11.10
CA TYR A 390 10.10 35.09 10.99
C TYR A 390 9.01 34.02 10.82
N ASN A 391 7.81 34.21 11.38
CA ASN A 391 6.69 33.28 11.15
C ASN A 391 6.24 33.34 9.69
N LEU A 392 6.03 34.55 9.17
CA LEU A 392 5.69 34.76 7.76
C LEU A 392 6.78 34.19 6.85
N LEU A 393 8.04 34.47 7.16
CA LEU A 393 9.18 33.96 6.39
C LEU A 393 9.21 32.43 6.42
N SER A 394 9.05 31.79 7.58
CA SER A 394 9.01 30.33 7.67
C SER A 394 7.86 29.71 6.86
N PHE A 395 6.70 30.37 6.81
CA PHE A 395 5.57 29.93 5.99
C PHE A 395 5.86 30.09 4.49
N ILE A 396 6.50 31.19 4.08
CA ILE A 396 6.95 31.39 2.70
C ILE A 396 7.96 30.29 2.31
N PHE A 397 8.95 30.01 3.17
CA PHE A 397 9.91 28.93 2.94
C PHE A 397 9.22 27.57 2.78
N TRP A 398 8.23 27.27 3.63
CA TRP A 398 7.43 26.06 3.49
C TRP A 398 6.65 26.01 2.16
N ALA A 399 5.94 27.08 1.80
CA ALA A 399 5.17 27.15 0.57
C ALA A 399 6.07 27.01 -0.67
N VAL A 400 7.21 27.70 -0.70
CA VAL A 400 8.22 27.57 -1.76
C VAL A 400 8.77 26.14 -1.81
N SER A 401 9.07 25.54 -0.65
CA SER A 401 9.57 24.16 -0.60
C SER A 401 8.56 23.18 -1.17
N VAL A 402 7.27 23.30 -0.84
CA VAL A 402 6.20 22.46 -1.39
C VAL A 402 6.11 22.63 -2.91
N ILE A 403 6.14 23.88 -3.41
CA ILE A 403 6.07 24.17 -4.85
C ILE A 403 7.29 23.59 -5.59
N VAL A 404 8.50 23.80 -5.07
CA VAL A 404 9.74 23.26 -5.67
C VAL A 404 9.68 21.73 -5.71
N CYS A 405 9.22 21.09 -4.64
CA CYS A 405 9.14 19.63 -4.61
C CYS A 405 8.02 19.08 -5.52
N PHE A 406 6.92 19.81 -5.69
CA PHE A 406 5.90 19.48 -6.68
C PHE A 406 6.48 19.52 -8.10
N PHE A 407 7.20 20.59 -8.46
CA PHE A 407 7.84 20.68 -9.78
C PHE A 407 8.94 19.63 -9.97
N LEU A 408 9.72 19.31 -8.93
CA LEU A 408 10.69 18.23 -8.98
C LEU A 408 10.02 16.88 -9.21
N GLY A 409 8.94 16.59 -8.47
CA GLY A 409 8.15 15.36 -8.61
C GLY A 409 7.59 15.19 -10.03
N ASN A 410 7.03 16.26 -10.61
CA ASN A 410 6.55 16.27 -11.99
C ASN A 410 7.68 16.21 -13.02
N SER A 411 8.81 16.88 -12.81
CA SER A 411 9.92 16.80 -13.77
C SER A 411 10.47 15.38 -13.86
N PHE A 412 10.49 14.68 -12.73
CA PHE A 412 10.97 13.32 -12.64
C PHE A 412 10.01 12.29 -13.27
N THR A 413 8.71 12.58 -13.39
CA THR A 413 7.78 11.70 -14.14
C THR A 413 8.07 11.69 -15.64
N TYR A 414 8.65 12.76 -16.19
CA TYR A 414 9.07 12.83 -17.60
C TYR A 414 10.52 12.40 -17.83
N TYR A 415 11.42 12.75 -16.90
CA TYR A 415 12.85 12.46 -17.01
C TYR A 415 13.38 11.78 -15.74
N PRO A 416 13.08 10.48 -15.54
CA PRO A 416 13.48 9.77 -14.33
C PRO A 416 15.00 9.54 -14.32
N GLN A 417 15.69 10.15 -13.36
CA GLN A 417 17.14 10.01 -13.13
C GLN A 417 17.44 9.69 -11.66
N PRO A 418 17.13 8.46 -11.19
CA PRO A 418 17.15 8.12 -9.75
C PRO A 418 18.52 8.22 -9.11
N LEU A 419 19.59 7.91 -9.85
CA LEU A 419 20.96 8.05 -9.35
C LEU A 419 21.31 9.52 -9.07
N LEU A 420 20.96 10.44 -9.97
CA LEU A 420 21.21 11.87 -9.79
C LEU A 420 20.40 12.43 -8.61
N LEU A 421 19.15 12.00 -8.47
CA LEU A 421 18.31 12.36 -7.33
C LEU A 421 18.94 11.90 -6.01
N LEU A 422 19.40 10.65 -5.94
CA LEU A 422 20.02 10.09 -4.73
C LEU A 422 21.33 10.81 -4.39
N LEU A 423 22.24 10.97 -5.36
CA LEU A 423 23.51 11.67 -5.17
C LEU A 423 23.29 13.13 -4.73
N GLY A 424 22.36 13.83 -5.36
CA GLY A 424 21.98 15.19 -4.97
C GLY A 424 21.49 15.26 -3.52
N ASN A 425 20.62 14.33 -3.11
CA ASN A 425 20.11 14.27 -1.74
C ASN A 425 21.18 13.88 -0.71
N VAL A 426 22.14 13.03 -1.07
CA VAL A 426 23.31 12.72 -0.22
C VAL A 426 24.14 13.99 0.00
N VAL A 427 24.42 14.75 -1.06
CA VAL A 427 25.15 16.03 -0.95
C VAL A 427 24.38 17.02 -0.07
N ILE A 428 23.08 17.19 -0.27
CA ILE A 428 22.23 18.09 0.54
C ILE A 428 22.22 17.66 2.01
N SER A 429 22.23 16.35 2.30
CA SER A 429 22.31 15.84 3.67
C SER A 429 23.62 16.23 4.38
N THR A 430 24.68 16.54 3.62
CA THR A 430 25.96 17.00 4.17
C THR A 430 26.03 18.51 4.42
N ILE A 431 24.93 19.27 4.18
CA ILE A 431 24.87 20.73 4.40
C ILE A 431 25.44 21.16 5.77
N PRO A 432 25.11 20.52 6.91
CA PRO A 432 25.68 20.90 8.21
C PRO A 432 27.22 20.90 8.26
N LEU A 433 27.86 20.06 7.44
CA LEU A 433 29.31 19.89 7.37
C LEU A 433 29.94 20.74 6.25
N ALA A 434 29.33 20.75 5.07
CA ALA A 434 29.89 21.29 3.83
C ALA A 434 29.46 22.72 3.50
N ALA A 435 28.46 23.28 4.19
CA ALA A 435 27.98 24.62 3.88
C ALA A 435 29.08 25.68 4.07
N PRO A 436 29.22 26.65 3.14
CA PRO A 436 30.19 27.72 3.26
C PRO A 436 29.88 28.56 4.50
N LYS A 437 30.93 29.06 5.18
CA LYS A 437 30.80 29.82 6.43
C LYS A 437 29.96 31.10 6.32
N ASN A 438 29.77 31.60 5.09
CA ASN A 438 29.01 32.81 4.78
C ASN A 438 27.50 32.55 4.65
N LEU A 439 27.07 31.29 4.57
CA LEU A 439 25.67 30.92 4.51
C LEU A 439 25.18 30.67 5.95
N SER A 440 24.62 31.71 6.56
CA SER A 440 24.04 31.67 7.89
C SER A 440 22.53 31.96 7.86
N ILE A 441 21.82 31.45 8.86
CA ILE A 441 20.40 31.69 9.08
C ILE A 441 20.18 32.28 10.47
N SER A 442 19.17 33.13 10.63
CA SER A 442 18.84 33.66 11.96
C SER A 442 18.28 32.55 12.86
N GLU A 443 18.68 32.55 14.14
CA GLU A 443 18.25 31.55 15.11
C GLU A 443 16.72 31.47 15.28
N PRO A 444 15.98 32.60 15.36
CA PRO A 444 14.53 32.56 15.43
C PRO A 444 13.90 31.86 14.22
N LEU A 445 14.41 32.14 13.01
CA LEU A 445 13.89 31.52 11.78
C LEU A 445 14.10 30.01 11.78
N ALA A 446 15.27 29.54 12.21
CA ALA A 446 15.57 28.10 12.25
C ALA A 446 14.61 27.33 13.18
N TYR A 447 14.26 27.89 14.35
CA TYR A 447 13.22 27.32 15.22
C TYR A 447 11.83 27.32 14.57
N ARG A 448 11.45 28.40 13.86
CA ARG A 448 10.15 28.47 13.15
C ARG A 448 10.07 27.49 11.97
N LEU A 449 11.16 27.30 11.22
CA LEU A 449 11.24 26.31 10.14
C LEU A 449 11.01 24.89 10.65
N LYS A 450 11.65 24.50 11.77
CA LYS A 450 11.40 23.20 12.42
C LYS A 450 9.96 23.05 12.89
N THR A 451 9.40 24.10 13.49
CA THR A 451 8.00 24.11 13.94
C THR A 451 7.06 23.80 12.77
N ILE A 452 7.13 24.58 11.68
CA ILE A 452 6.24 24.36 10.52
C ILE A 452 6.48 23.00 9.88
N SER A 453 7.74 22.56 9.78
CA SER A 453 8.09 21.24 9.25
C SER A 453 7.42 20.09 10.01
N PHE A 454 7.57 20.05 11.34
CA PHE A 454 7.02 18.97 12.15
C PHE A 454 5.49 19.03 12.24
N MET A 455 4.91 20.23 12.26
CA MET A 455 3.46 20.40 12.19
C MET A 455 2.91 19.90 10.85
N TYR A 456 3.54 20.28 9.73
CA TYR A 456 3.13 19.86 8.40
C TYR A 456 3.23 18.34 8.25
N LEU A 457 4.35 17.73 8.67
CA LEU A 457 4.50 16.28 8.59
C LEU A 457 3.47 15.55 9.47
N SER A 458 3.17 16.06 10.67
CA SER A 458 2.12 15.50 11.53
C SER A 458 0.74 15.55 10.85
N LEU A 459 0.41 16.66 10.17
CA LEU A 459 -0.84 16.77 9.40
C LEU A 459 -0.89 15.77 8.24
N VAL A 460 0.19 15.67 7.45
CA VAL A 460 0.30 14.72 6.33
C VAL A 460 0.19 13.28 6.83
N MET A 461 0.87 12.95 7.92
CA MET A 461 0.76 11.62 8.53
C MET A 461 -0.67 11.35 8.93
N THR A 462 -1.30 12.27 9.66
CA THR A 462 -2.68 12.13 10.17
C THR A 462 -3.69 11.91 9.04
N SER A 463 -3.55 12.60 7.92
CA SER A 463 -4.42 12.41 6.75
C SER A 463 -4.21 11.06 6.07
N LEU A 464 -2.97 10.55 6.06
CA LEU A 464 -2.65 9.25 5.47
C LEU A 464 -3.00 8.06 6.37
N LEU A 465 -3.17 8.24 7.69
CA LEU A 465 -3.39 7.13 8.65
C LEU A 465 -4.52 6.17 8.25
N VAL A 466 -5.62 6.72 7.75
CA VAL A 466 -6.81 5.92 7.37
C VAL A 466 -6.70 5.41 5.95
N VAL A 467 -6.05 6.16 5.06
CA VAL A 467 -5.96 5.82 3.63
C VAL A 467 -4.88 4.77 3.38
N ASN A 468 -3.67 5.00 3.91
CA ASN A 468 -2.52 4.12 3.74
C ASN A 468 -1.69 4.08 5.02
N PHE A 469 -2.14 3.26 5.97
CA PHE A 469 -1.48 3.08 7.26
C PHE A 469 0.01 2.67 7.15
N PRO A 470 0.40 1.66 6.34
CA PRO A 470 1.80 1.26 6.21
C PRO A 470 2.71 2.41 5.77
N LEU A 471 2.25 3.19 4.80
CA LEU A 471 3.01 4.33 4.29
C LEU A 471 3.14 5.42 5.37
N ALA A 472 2.04 5.76 6.06
CA ALA A 472 2.06 6.75 7.13
C ALA A 472 2.98 6.33 8.29
N PHE A 473 2.88 5.08 8.73
CA PHE A 473 3.67 4.54 9.82
C PHE A 473 5.16 4.46 9.45
N GLY A 474 5.48 3.91 8.27
CA GLY A 474 6.85 3.83 7.77
C GLY A 474 7.49 5.21 7.58
N MET A 475 6.77 6.14 6.95
CA MET A 475 7.21 7.54 6.79
C MET A 475 7.51 8.18 8.14
N GLY A 476 6.64 8.01 9.14
CA GLY A 476 6.88 8.56 10.48
C GLY A 476 8.13 8.01 11.16
N LEU A 477 8.35 6.69 11.08
CA LEU A 477 9.52 6.05 11.69
C LEU A 477 10.82 6.52 11.02
N PHE A 478 10.85 6.55 9.69
CA PHE A 478 12.03 6.99 8.96
C PHE A 478 12.24 8.50 9.02
N ALA A 479 11.19 9.32 9.13
CA ALA A 479 11.33 10.75 9.29
C ALA A 479 11.77 11.16 10.71
N TYR A 480 11.47 10.34 11.74
CA TYR A 480 11.72 10.70 13.14
C TYR A 480 13.14 11.18 13.46
N PRO A 481 14.24 10.60 12.93
CA PRO A 481 15.60 11.07 13.19
C PRO A 481 15.81 12.56 12.91
N MET A 482 15.04 13.17 12.00
CA MET A 482 15.16 14.59 11.71
C MET A 482 14.70 15.49 12.88
N THR A 483 13.86 14.98 13.78
CA THR A 483 13.45 15.69 15.01
C THR A 483 14.60 15.84 16.01
N LEU A 484 15.62 14.99 15.90
CA LEU A 484 16.81 14.99 16.78
C LEU A 484 17.94 15.91 16.27
N VAL A 485 17.75 16.53 15.10
CA VAL A 485 18.71 17.48 14.52
C VAL A 485 18.75 18.73 15.40
N MET A 486 19.95 19.13 15.84
CA MET A 486 20.16 20.31 16.69
C MET A 486 20.65 21.50 15.87
N LEU A 487 20.47 22.72 16.39
CA LEU A 487 20.97 23.94 15.74
C LEU A 487 22.50 24.02 15.84
N ASN A 488 23.14 24.50 14.77
CA ASN A 488 24.59 24.65 14.68
C ASN A 488 25.04 26.01 15.23
N ASN A 489 25.05 26.13 16.56
CA ASN A 489 25.49 27.35 17.27
C ASN A 489 27.00 27.37 17.55
N THR A 490 27.68 26.23 17.46
CA THR A 490 29.13 26.09 17.69
C THR A 490 29.80 25.33 16.55
N ASP A 491 31.07 25.63 16.26
CA ASP A 491 31.87 24.97 15.21
C ASP A 491 32.34 23.55 15.62
N ASN A 492 31.47 22.78 16.30
CA ASN A 492 31.77 21.43 16.74
C ASN A 492 31.57 20.42 15.60
N LEU A 493 32.68 19.83 15.13
CA LEU A 493 32.66 18.82 14.07
C LEU A 493 31.73 17.64 14.40
N ARG A 494 31.72 17.16 15.66
CA ARG A 494 30.88 16.02 16.08
C ARG A 494 29.39 16.32 15.95
N LEU A 495 28.98 17.57 16.21
CA LEU A 495 27.60 17.98 16.08
C LEU A 495 27.19 18.03 14.59
N LYS A 496 28.05 18.61 13.76
CA LYS A 496 27.85 18.70 12.30
C LYS A 496 27.73 17.31 11.68
N THR A 497 28.64 16.39 12.00
CA THR A 497 28.59 15.01 11.50
C THR A 497 27.34 14.28 11.97
N ARG A 498 26.96 14.43 13.24
CA ARG A 498 25.73 13.82 13.77
C ARG A 498 24.49 14.33 13.04
N ASN A 499 24.38 15.65 12.87
CA ASN A 499 23.25 16.26 12.14
C ASN A 499 23.20 15.80 10.68
N SER A 500 24.35 15.68 10.00
CA SER A 500 24.40 15.15 8.63
C SER A 500 23.96 13.69 8.53
N ILE A 501 24.34 12.83 9.49
CA ILE A 501 23.89 11.43 9.53
C ILE A 501 22.38 11.36 9.78
N LEU A 502 21.86 12.15 10.73
CA LEU A 502 20.42 12.20 11.02
C LEU A 502 19.62 12.65 9.79
N LEU A 503 20.09 13.68 9.08
CA LEU A 503 19.49 14.15 7.84
C LEU A 503 19.55 13.09 6.73
N ALA A 504 20.67 12.38 6.58
CA ALA A 504 20.79 11.33 5.57
C ALA A 504 19.82 10.18 5.81
N ILE A 505 19.69 9.71 7.05
CA ILE A 505 18.79 8.61 7.42
C ILE A 505 17.31 9.03 7.29
N SER A 506 16.99 10.30 7.54
CA SER A 506 15.61 10.81 7.49
C SER A 506 15.17 11.36 6.13
N ASN A 507 16.04 11.36 5.14
CA ASN A 507 15.72 11.82 3.79
C ASN A 507 14.79 10.78 3.11
N PRO A 508 13.66 11.19 2.50
CA PRO A 508 12.68 10.25 1.93
C PRO A 508 13.28 9.27 0.92
N PHE A 509 14.15 9.75 0.03
CA PHE A 509 14.70 8.93 -1.06
C PHE A 509 15.82 8.01 -0.56
N ILE A 510 16.69 8.52 0.33
CA ILE A 510 17.76 7.70 0.93
C ILE A 510 17.16 6.66 1.87
N ALA A 511 16.18 7.03 2.69
CA ALA A 511 15.48 6.11 3.59
C ALA A 511 14.76 5.01 2.82
N PHE A 512 14.06 5.36 1.73
CA PHE A 512 13.41 4.38 0.87
C PHE A 512 14.44 3.45 0.19
N TRP A 513 15.51 4.01 -0.36
CA TRP A 513 16.60 3.23 -0.96
C TRP A 513 17.19 2.23 0.05
N LEU A 514 17.56 2.70 1.25
CA LEU A 514 18.08 1.84 2.33
C LEU A 514 17.06 0.77 2.74
N PHE A 515 15.79 1.13 2.87
CA PHE A 515 14.72 0.19 3.23
C PHE A 515 14.61 -0.93 2.19
N ILE A 516 14.57 -0.60 0.90
CA ILE A 516 14.50 -1.59 -0.17
C ILE A 516 15.73 -2.50 -0.16
N THR A 517 16.93 -1.93 -0.10
CA THR A 517 18.18 -2.72 -0.10
C THR A 517 18.27 -3.69 1.08
N ILE A 518 17.67 -3.36 2.23
CA ILE A 518 17.67 -4.23 3.42
C ILE A 518 16.56 -5.27 3.36
N VAL A 519 15.37 -4.90 2.87
CA VAL A 519 14.14 -5.67 3.07
C VAL A 519 13.70 -6.47 1.84
N GLU A 520 14.13 -6.06 0.65
CA GLU A 520 13.76 -6.71 -0.61
C GLU A 520 15.01 -7.09 -1.40
N SER A 521 15.38 -8.38 -1.35
CA SER A 521 16.59 -8.86 -2.02
C SER A 521 16.45 -8.97 -3.54
N LYS A 522 15.21 -9.00 -4.05
CA LYS A 522 14.93 -9.17 -5.48
C LYS A 522 14.93 -7.85 -6.27
N LEU A 523 14.87 -6.71 -5.60
CA LEU A 523 14.68 -5.40 -6.23
C LEU A 523 15.83 -4.48 -5.87
N ASP A 524 16.51 -3.92 -6.88
CA ASP A 524 17.51 -2.90 -6.61
C ASP A 524 16.85 -1.60 -6.09
N GLY A 525 17.49 -0.94 -5.14
CA GLY A 525 16.95 0.27 -4.53
C GLY A 525 16.82 1.43 -5.53
N ILE A 526 17.68 1.49 -6.55
CA ILE A 526 17.60 2.52 -7.60
C ILE A 526 16.43 2.23 -8.54
N GLU A 527 16.27 0.98 -8.95
CA GLU A 527 15.12 0.53 -9.75
C GLU A 527 13.80 0.72 -9.00
N ALA A 528 13.78 0.55 -7.68
CA ALA A 528 12.59 0.80 -6.87
C ALA A 528 12.15 2.27 -6.90
N ILE A 529 13.09 3.23 -6.93
CA ILE A 529 12.77 4.65 -7.07
C ILE A 529 12.16 4.93 -8.45
N TYR A 530 12.68 4.30 -9.50
CA TYR A 530 12.05 4.35 -10.82
C TYR A 530 10.65 3.74 -10.79
N GLY A 531 10.49 2.59 -10.13
CA GLY A 531 9.22 1.90 -9.95
C GLY A 531 8.15 2.73 -9.27
N LEU A 532 8.49 3.62 -8.32
CA LEU A 532 7.54 4.55 -7.70
C LEU A 532 6.90 5.50 -8.73
N VAL A 533 7.68 5.93 -9.71
CA VAL A 533 7.28 6.90 -10.75
C VAL A 533 6.49 6.19 -11.85
N ASP A 534 6.97 5.02 -12.26
CA ASP A 534 6.27 4.13 -13.18
C ASP A 534 4.87 3.76 -12.63
N ALA A 535 4.80 3.42 -11.34
CA ALA A 535 3.54 3.12 -10.67
C ALA A 535 2.58 4.32 -10.60
N TRP A 536 3.08 5.56 -10.51
CA TRP A 536 2.24 6.74 -10.63
C TRP A 536 1.66 6.87 -12.04
N ASN A 537 2.52 6.82 -13.07
CA ASN A 537 2.13 7.05 -14.46
C ASN A 537 1.15 5.99 -14.98
N LYS A 538 1.40 4.72 -14.66
CA LYS A 538 0.70 3.59 -15.28
C LYS A 538 -0.39 2.98 -14.41
N LEU A 539 -0.25 3.06 -13.08
CA LEU A 539 -1.13 2.37 -12.13
C LEU A 539 -1.96 3.32 -11.27
N GLY A 540 -1.61 4.61 -11.24
CA GLY A 540 -2.24 5.61 -10.39
C GLY A 540 -1.86 5.48 -8.91
N SER A 541 -0.66 4.97 -8.61
CA SER A 541 -0.13 4.87 -7.23
C SER A 541 0.47 6.21 -6.77
N TRP A 542 0.01 6.74 -5.64
CA TRP A 542 0.32 8.10 -5.18
C TRP A 542 1.60 8.20 -4.33
N THR A 543 2.26 7.07 -4.04
CA THR A 543 3.41 6.99 -3.13
C THR A 543 4.53 7.96 -3.50
N TRP A 544 4.83 8.11 -4.80
CA TRP A 544 5.83 9.06 -5.30
C TRP A 544 5.54 10.51 -4.86
N PHE A 545 4.32 10.99 -5.10
CA PHE A 545 3.95 12.36 -4.74
C PHE A 545 3.78 12.56 -3.23
N ILE A 546 3.44 11.51 -2.48
CA ILE A 546 3.47 11.57 -1.01
C ILE A 546 4.90 11.79 -0.51
N PHE A 547 5.90 11.17 -1.11
CA PHE A 547 7.31 11.44 -0.78
C PHE A 547 7.72 12.86 -1.17
N CYS A 548 7.44 13.26 -2.41
CA CYS A 548 7.84 14.58 -2.92
C CYS A 548 7.15 15.74 -2.19
N ILE A 549 5.85 15.66 -1.92
CA ILE A 549 5.08 16.80 -1.40
C ILE A 549 4.85 16.66 0.10
N GLY A 550 4.67 15.44 0.62
CA GLY A 550 4.39 15.22 2.04
C GLY A 550 5.65 15.23 2.91
N TRP A 551 6.62 14.38 2.57
CA TRP A 551 7.80 14.17 3.41
C TRP A 551 8.94 15.15 3.06
N PHE A 552 9.29 15.26 1.79
CA PHE A 552 10.49 15.98 1.36
C PHE A 552 10.52 17.48 1.74
N PRO A 553 9.41 18.25 1.71
CA PRO A 553 9.45 19.66 2.09
C PRO A 553 9.76 19.84 3.58
N SER A 554 9.18 18.99 4.43
CA SER A 554 9.49 18.96 5.87
C SER A 554 10.98 18.73 6.09
N TRP A 555 11.56 17.78 5.35
CA TRP A 555 12.98 17.47 5.43
C TRP A 555 13.87 18.64 4.98
N ILE A 556 13.54 19.32 3.87
CA ILE A 556 14.28 20.49 3.37
C ILE A 556 14.29 21.61 4.42
N LEU A 557 13.16 21.91 5.04
CA LEU A 557 13.08 22.96 6.07
C LEU A 557 13.99 22.63 7.27
N VAL A 558 14.06 21.36 7.67
CA VAL A 558 14.97 20.91 8.74
C VAL A 558 16.43 20.99 8.29
N ALA A 559 16.74 20.61 7.04
CA ALA A 559 18.09 20.74 6.48
C ALA A 559 18.56 22.21 6.44
N ILE A 560 17.69 23.13 6.04
CA ILE A 560 17.95 24.58 6.06
C ILE A 560 18.14 25.07 7.50
N SER A 561 17.32 24.61 8.44
CA SER A 561 17.46 24.98 9.87
C SER A 561 18.77 24.49 10.51
N ALA A 562 19.43 23.51 9.91
CA ALA A 562 20.70 22.95 10.38
C ALA A 562 21.94 23.72 9.87
N LEU A 563 21.76 24.78 9.08
CA LEU A 563 22.82 25.70 8.69
C LEU A 563 23.42 26.41 9.91
N LYS A 564 24.56 27.09 9.70
CA LYS A 564 25.17 27.91 10.75
C LYS A 564 24.19 29.01 11.17
N VAL A 565 24.05 29.21 12.47
CA VAL A 565 23.04 30.11 13.01
C VAL A 565 23.66 31.39 13.57
N GLU A 566 23.01 32.52 13.32
CA GLU A 566 23.33 33.82 13.92
C GLU A 566 22.30 34.20 15.00
N GLN A 567 22.81 34.58 16.18
CA GLN A 567 21.97 35.00 17.29
C GLN A 567 21.45 36.42 17.04
N VAL A 568 20.15 36.61 17.25
CA VAL A 568 19.51 37.93 17.18
C VAL A 568 19.39 38.44 18.62
N GLN A 569 19.93 39.63 18.91
CA GLN A 569 19.80 40.21 20.25
C GLN A 569 18.32 40.45 20.57
N THR A 570 17.82 39.77 21.58
CA THR A 570 16.54 40.10 22.20
C THR A 570 16.78 41.24 23.19
N GLU A 571 16.07 42.36 23.09
CA GLU A 571 16.13 43.41 24.12
C GLU A 571 15.88 42.78 25.50
N PRO A 572 16.66 43.13 26.54
CA PRO A 572 16.49 42.58 27.87
C PRO A 572 15.16 43.10 28.43
N ASN A 573 14.12 42.28 28.38
CA ASN A 573 12.86 42.64 29.03
C ASN A 573 13.06 42.70 30.54
N SER A 574 13.00 43.93 31.05
CA SER A 574 12.71 44.22 32.45
C SER A 574 11.45 43.47 32.86
N LYS A 575 11.55 42.75 34.00
CA LYS A 575 10.47 42.06 34.73
C LYS A 575 10.01 40.73 34.13
N LYS A 576 10.71 39.67 34.58
CA LYS A 576 10.09 38.38 34.89
C LYS A 576 8.90 38.60 35.84
N HIS A 577 7.70 38.65 35.29
CA HIS A 577 6.49 38.22 35.98
C HIS A 577 5.79 37.22 35.07
N LEU A 578 6.15 35.96 35.26
CA LEU A 578 5.30 34.80 34.98
C LEU A 578 4.87 34.26 36.34
#